data_AF-A0AAX6ERA6-F1
#
_entry.id   AF-A0AAX6ERA6-F1
#
_cell.length_a   1.000
_cell.length_b   1.000
_cell.length_c   1.000
_cell.angle_alpha   90.00
_cell.angle_beta   90.00
_cell.angle_gamma   90.00
#
_symmetry.space_group_name_H-M   'P 1'
#
loop_
_entity.id
_entity.type
_entity.pdbx_description
1 polymer ?
#
loop_
_entity_poly.entity_id
_entity_poly.type
_entity_poly.pdbx_seq_one_letter_code
_entity_poly.pdbx_strand_id
1 'polypeptide(L)'
;MKLDIAEFFKLPLEEKEAYAQLPDGYEGYGQIFVKSEEQKLDWGDMITIFTRPHSIRNMRFWPTHPPTFRDSLEKYTLAVKDVASCVLGVMARNLGLHPDIIMNIFKDIPQGVRINYYRRVPTTRR
;
A
#
# COMPACT_ATOMS: atom_id res chain seq x y z
N MET A 1 11.00 -7.09 -2.03
CA MET A 1 9.96 -6.31 -1.31
C MET A 1 10.41 -5.83 0.07
N LYS A 2 10.58 -6.68 1.10
CA LYS A 2 10.91 -6.18 2.47
C LYS A 2 12.19 -5.33 2.53
N LEU A 3 13.25 -5.77 1.83
CA LEU A 3 14.49 -5.01 1.72
C LEU A 3 14.29 -3.69 0.98
N ASP A 4 13.56 -3.71 -0.14
CA ASP A 4 13.29 -2.48 -0.91
C ASP A 4 12.52 -1.44 -0.11
N ILE A 5 11.55 -1.88 0.70
CA ILE A 5 10.81 -1.03 1.64
C ILE A 5 11.77 -0.42 2.65
N ALA A 6 12.62 -1.25 3.27
CA ALA A 6 13.55 -0.78 4.30
C ALA A 6 14.53 0.26 3.73
N GLU A 7 15.06 0.04 2.53
CA GLU A 7 15.95 0.99 1.85
C GLU A 7 15.22 2.28 1.48
N PHE A 8 14.00 2.20 0.95
CA PHE A 8 13.17 3.38 0.67
C PHE A 8 12.97 4.26 1.93
N PHE A 9 12.62 3.67 3.08
CA PHE A 9 12.38 4.46 4.30
C PHE A 9 13.66 5.04 4.92
N LYS A 10 14.84 4.49 4.59
CA LYS A 10 16.15 5.03 4.98
C LYS A 10 16.58 6.25 4.17
N LEU A 11 15.95 6.51 3.02
CA LEU A 11 16.24 7.70 2.21
C LEU A 11 16.00 8.99 3.02
N PRO A 12 16.70 10.08 2.66
CA PRO A 12 16.41 11.43 3.16
C PRO A 12 14.93 11.78 3.00
N LEU A 13 14.44 12.71 3.84
CA LEU A 13 13.03 13.10 3.80
C LEU A 13 12.66 13.69 2.44
N GLU A 14 13.55 14.52 1.88
CA GLU A 14 13.39 15.22 0.62
C GLU A 14 13.16 14.24 -0.55
N GLU A 15 13.88 13.11 -0.55
CA GLU A 15 13.70 12.06 -1.56
C GLU A 15 12.37 11.31 -1.40
N LYS A 16 11.89 11.15 -0.16
CA LYS A 16 10.59 10.53 0.11
C LYS A 16 9.43 11.48 -0.21
N GLU A 17 9.61 12.77 0.02
CA GLU A 17 8.64 13.83 -0.30
C GLU A 17 8.45 14.03 -1.81
N ALA A 18 9.37 13.57 -2.65
CA ALA A 18 9.13 13.47 -4.10
C ALA A 18 7.89 12.61 -4.44
N TYR A 19 7.52 11.69 -3.54
CA TYR A 19 6.33 10.84 -3.64
C TYR A 19 5.17 11.33 -2.78
N ALA A 20 5.22 12.56 -2.26
CA ALA A 20 4.22 13.08 -1.35
C ALA A 20 2.80 13.01 -1.93
N GLN A 21 1.86 12.74 -1.02
CA GLN A 21 0.42 12.84 -1.29
C GLN A 21 0.08 14.20 -1.87
N LEU A 22 -0.81 14.20 -2.86
CA LEU A 22 -1.40 15.43 -3.40
C LEU A 22 -2.55 15.88 -2.51
N PRO A 23 -2.92 17.18 -2.53
CA PRO A 23 -4.17 17.64 -1.94
C PRO A 23 -5.34 16.77 -2.43
N ASP A 24 -6.18 16.32 -1.50
CA ASP A 24 -7.33 15.44 -1.73
C ASP A 24 -7.01 14.05 -2.33
N GLY A 25 -5.74 13.65 -2.34
CA GLY A 25 -5.26 12.37 -2.85
C GLY A 25 -5.17 11.27 -1.77
N TYR A 26 -5.38 10.03 -2.18
CA TYR A 26 -5.22 8.84 -1.31
C TYR A 26 -3.89 8.10 -1.51
N GLU A 27 -3.15 8.43 -2.57
CA GLU A 27 -1.85 7.83 -2.91
C GLU A 27 -0.69 8.74 -2.58
N GLY A 28 0.45 8.14 -2.25
CA GLY A 28 1.71 8.81 -1.98
C GLY A 28 2.17 8.66 -0.54
N TYR A 29 3.35 9.22 -0.29
CA TYR A 29 3.97 9.32 1.02
C TYR A 29 3.27 10.39 1.85
N GLY A 30 2.86 10.05 3.07
CA GLY A 30 2.14 10.95 3.97
C GLY A 30 1.00 10.27 4.73
N GLN A 31 0.44 10.99 5.70
CA GLN A 31 -0.69 10.53 6.50
C GLN A 31 -2.01 10.81 5.77
N ILE A 32 -2.77 9.75 5.44
CA ILE A 32 -3.94 9.82 4.54
C ILE A 32 -5.18 10.46 5.19
N PHE A 33 -5.13 10.81 6.48
CA PHE A 33 -6.32 11.14 7.25
C PHE A 33 -6.14 12.30 8.22
N VAL A 34 -5.42 13.38 7.90
CA VAL A 34 -5.45 14.58 8.75
C VAL A 34 -6.75 15.36 8.47
N LYS A 35 -7.76 15.20 9.33
CA LYS A 35 -9.09 15.81 9.15
C LYS A 35 -9.33 17.04 10.02
N SER A 36 -8.60 17.20 11.12
CA SER A 36 -8.64 18.37 12.00
C SER A 36 -7.32 18.57 12.74
N GLU A 37 -7.12 19.75 13.32
CA GLU A 37 -5.91 20.10 14.07
C GLU A 37 -5.79 19.31 15.39
N GLU A 38 -6.91 18.93 16.00
CA GLU A 38 -6.96 18.17 17.26
C GLU A 38 -6.76 16.66 17.06
N GLN A 39 -6.64 16.21 15.81
CA GLN A 39 -6.56 14.80 15.52
C GLN A 39 -5.25 14.20 16.01
N LYS A 40 -5.36 13.16 16.83
CA LYS A 40 -4.22 12.32 17.22
C LYS A 40 -3.76 11.51 16.01
N LEU A 41 -2.49 11.64 15.65
CA LEU A 41 -1.87 10.90 14.57
C LEU A 41 -1.11 9.68 15.09
N ASP A 42 -1.10 8.62 14.29
CA ASP A 42 -0.30 7.43 14.56
C ASP A 42 1.20 7.79 14.47
N TRP A 43 2.00 7.20 15.36
CA TRP A 43 3.45 7.37 15.36
C TRP A 43 4.12 6.52 14.27
N GLY A 44 4.06 6.98 13.03
CA GLY A 44 4.72 6.31 11.91
C GLY A 44 4.63 7.12 10.62
N ASP A 45 5.43 6.72 9.64
CA ASP A 45 5.31 7.20 8.27
C ASP A 45 4.56 6.16 7.44
N MET A 46 3.92 6.56 6.35
CA MET A 46 3.32 5.62 5.41
C MET A 46 3.41 6.09 3.96
N ILE A 47 3.33 5.12 3.05
CA ILE A 47 3.10 5.36 1.62
C ILE A 47 1.99 4.43 1.14
N THR A 48 1.05 4.98 0.38
CA THR A 48 -0.04 4.23 -0.25
C THR A 48 0.09 4.28 -1.76
N ILE A 49 -0.06 3.11 -2.40
CA ILE A 49 0.14 2.95 -3.84
C ILE A 49 -0.98 2.06 -4.38
N PHE A 50 -1.69 2.53 -5.41
CA PHE A 50 -2.60 1.70 -6.17
C PHE A 50 -1.84 0.87 -7.21
N THR A 51 -2.21 -0.41 -7.26
CA THR A 51 -1.47 -1.45 -7.97
C THR A 51 -2.32 -2.18 -8.98
N ARG A 52 -3.65 -2.27 -8.83
CA ARG A 52 -4.53 -2.84 -9.87
C ARG A 52 -5.90 -2.14 -9.83
N PRO A 53 -6.62 -2.09 -10.96
CA PRO A 53 -6.18 -2.41 -12.32
C PRO A 53 -5.08 -1.46 -12.82
N HIS A 54 -4.42 -1.79 -13.94
CA HIS A 54 -3.35 -0.94 -14.49
C HIS A 54 -3.83 0.47 -14.84
N SER A 55 -5.11 0.62 -15.18
CA SER A 55 -5.75 1.90 -15.54
C SER A 55 -5.75 2.93 -14.41
N ILE A 56 -5.69 2.50 -13.14
CA ILE A 56 -5.69 3.41 -11.98
C ILE A 56 -4.28 3.64 -11.42
N ARG A 57 -3.24 3.01 -12.00
CA ARG A 57 -1.88 3.18 -11.49
C ARG A 57 -1.36 4.55 -11.84
N ASN A 58 -0.90 5.29 -10.83
CA ASN A 58 -0.16 6.52 -11.05
C ASN A 58 1.32 6.32 -10.69
N MET A 59 2.16 6.18 -11.72
CA MET A 59 3.60 5.89 -11.58
C MET A 59 4.38 7.01 -10.88
N ARG A 60 3.80 8.21 -10.70
CA ARG A 60 4.36 9.26 -9.85
C ARG A 60 4.60 8.77 -8.43
N PHE A 61 3.69 7.95 -7.90
CA PHE A 61 3.75 7.46 -6.51
C PHE A 61 4.55 6.16 -6.36
N TRP A 62 5.10 5.63 -7.44
CA TRP A 62 5.88 4.39 -7.43
C TRP A 62 7.37 4.71 -7.25
N PRO A 63 7.98 4.43 -6.08
CA PRO A 63 9.39 4.71 -5.84
C PRO A 63 10.32 4.15 -6.91
N THR A 64 11.24 4.97 -7.40
CA THR A 64 12.32 4.54 -8.30
C THR A 64 13.57 4.10 -7.53
N HIS A 65 13.63 4.41 -6.24
CA HIS A 65 14.73 4.05 -5.36
C HIS A 65 14.21 3.21 -4.18
N PRO A 66 14.83 2.04 -3.90
CA PRO A 66 15.89 1.42 -4.70
C PRO A 66 15.40 1.01 -6.11
N PRO A 67 16.31 0.83 -7.10
CA PRO A 67 15.95 0.53 -8.50
C PRO A 67 15.04 -0.70 -8.66
N THR A 68 15.14 -1.66 -7.74
CA THR A 68 14.36 -2.89 -7.70
C THR A 68 12.95 -2.73 -7.11
N PHE A 69 12.60 -1.56 -6.56
CA PHE A 69 11.37 -1.37 -5.80
C PHE A 69 10.13 -1.67 -6.64
N ARG A 70 10.04 -1.12 -7.86
CA ARG A 70 8.87 -1.28 -8.73
C ARG A 70 8.65 -2.73 -9.13
N ASP A 71 9.72 -3.42 -9.54
CA ASP A 71 9.66 -4.84 -9.94
C ASP A 71 9.30 -5.73 -8.75
N SER A 72 9.89 -5.45 -7.58
CA SER A 72 9.55 -6.13 -6.33
C SER A 72 8.08 -5.94 -5.94
N LEU A 73 7.55 -4.72 -6.09
CA LEU A 73 6.16 -4.40 -5.79
C LEU A 73 5.21 -5.09 -6.76
N GLU A 74 5.53 -5.10 -8.06
CA GLU A 74 4.71 -5.80 -9.06
C GLU A 74 4.63 -7.30 -8.76
N LYS A 75 5.78 -7.96 -8.56
CA LYS A 75 5.85 -9.40 -8.25
C LYS A 75 5.09 -9.72 -6.97
N TYR A 76 5.25 -8.89 -5.93
CA TYR A 76 4.56 -9.07 -4.66
C TYR A 76 3.04 -8.94 -4.81
N THR A 77 2.55 -7.90 -5.50
CA THR A 77 1.12 -7.64 -5.65
C THR A 77 0.41 -8.67 -6.54
N LEU A 78 1.11 -9.24 -7.53
CA LEU A 78 0.65 -10.40 -8.29
C LEU A 78 0.44 -11.61 -7.36
N ALA A 79 1.46 -11.99 -6.58
CA ALA A 79 1.35 -13.12 -5.67
C ALA A 79 0.25 -12.91 -4.61
N VAL A 80 0.11 -11.68 -4.08
CA VAL A 80 -0.96 -11.34 -3.13
C VAL A 80 -2.34 -11.46 -3.78
N LYS A 81 -2.48 -11.05 -5.04
CA LYS A 81 -3.74 -11.22 -5.79
C LYS A 81 -4.11 -12.71 -5.88
N ASP A 82 -3.15 -13.56 -6.25
CA ASP A 82 -3.41 -15.00 -6.39
C ASP A 82 -3.83 -15.65 -5.06
N VAL A 83 -3.18 -15.26 -3.96
CA VAL A 83 -3.56 -15.68 -2.60
C VAL A 83 -4.96 -15.19 -2.25
N ALA A 84 -5.28 -13.92 -2.52
CA ALA A 84 -6.60 -13.36 -2.26
C ALA A 84 -7.69 -14.10 -3.07
N SER A 85 -7.44 -14.39 -4.35
CA SER A 85 -8.35 -15.17 -5.19
C SER A 85 -8.56 -16.59 -4.65
N CYS A 86 -7.51 -17.24 -4.14
CA CYS A 86 -7.63 -18.55 -3.51
C CYS A 86 -8.52 -18.50 -2.25
N VAL A 87 -8.26 -17.56 -1.35
CA VAL A 87 -9.02 -17.37 -0.10
C VAL A 87 -10.48 -17.06 -0.39
N LEU A 88 -10.75 -16.13 -1.32
CA LEU A 88 -12.10 -15.78 -1.76
C LEU A 88 -12.83 -16.99 -2.39
N GLY A 89 -12.11 -17.83 -3.14
CA GLY A 89 -12.67 -19.06 -3.69
C GLY A 89 -13.06 -20.09 -2.62
N VAL A 90 -12.28 -20.21 -1.53
CA VAL A 90 -12.65 -21.04 -0.37
C VAL A 90 -13.87 -20.46 0.34
N MET A 91 -13.90 -19.14 0.57
CA MET A 91 -15.04 -18.46 1.19
C MET A 91 -16.33 -18.66 0.39
N ALA A 92 -16.27 -18.55 -0.94
CA ALA A 92 -17.41 -18.81 -1.82
C ALA A 92 -17.99 -20.21 -1.59
N ARG A 93 -17.13 -21.24 -1.61
CA ARG A 93 -17.56 -22.63 -1.39
C ARG A 93 -18.18 -22.84 -0.02
N ASN A 94 -17.59 -22.26 1.03
CA ASN A 94 -18.13 -22.37 2.39
C ASN A 94 -19.51 -21.71 2.53
N LEU A 95 -19.81 -20.69 1.73
CA LEU A 95 -21.10 -20.02 1.67
C LEU A 95 -22.09 -20.72 0.71
N GLY A 96 -21.73 -21.86 0.10
CA GLY A 96 -22.55 -22.54 -0.89
C GLY A 96 -22.65 -21.81 -2.24
N LEU A 97 -21.74 -20.86 -2.51
CA LEU A 97 -21.69 -20.09 -3.74
C LEU A 97 -20.71 -20.71 -4.74
N HIS A 98 -21.00 -20.56 -6.03
CA HIS A 98 -20.05 -20.89 -7.07
C HIS A 98 -18.86 -19.90 -7.02
N PRO A 99 -17.60 -20.36 -7.06
CA PRO A 99 -16.42 -19.49 -6.97
C PRO A 99 -16.42 -18.33 -7.97
N ASP A 100 -16.92 -18.55 -9.18
CA ASP A 100 -16.98 -17.54 -10.24
C ASP A 100 -17.82 -16.31 -9.87
N ILE A 101 -18.83 -16.46 -9.00
CA ILE A 101 -19.65 -15.33 -8.53
C ILE A 101 -18.76 -14.34 -7.78
N ILE A 102 -17.97 -14.82 -6.82
CA ILE A 102 -17.06 -13.98 -6.05
C ILE A 102 -15.91 -13.49 -6.94
N MET A 103 -15.32 -14.35 -7.78
CA MET A 103 -14.24 -13.92 -8.67
C MET A 103 -14.67 -12.79 -9.62
N ASN A 104 -15.90 -12.82 -10.14
CA ASN A 104 -16.43 -11.75 -10.98
C ASN A 104 -16.63 -10.44 -10.22
N ILE A 105 -17.09 -10.49 -8.97
CA ILE A 105 -17.23 -9.28 -8.12
C ILE A 105 -15.86 -8.63 -7.88
N PHE A 106 -14.83 -9.45 -7.58
CA PHE A 106 -13.50 -8.95 -7.23
C PHE A 106 -12.58 -8.70 -8.43
N LYS A 107 -13.03 -8.99 -9.66
CA LYS A 107 -12.23 -8.84 -10.88
C LYS A 107 -11.77 -7.39 -11.12
N ASP A 108 -12.67 -6.45 -10.88
CA ASP A 108 -12.47 -5.02 -11.17
C ASP A 108 -12.27 -4.17 -9.91
N ILE A 109 -12.17 -4.80 -8.73
CA ILE A 109 -11.95 -4.09 -7.47
C ILE A 109 -10.50 -3.58 -7.41
N PRO A 110 -10.29 -2.30 -7.08
CA PRO A 110 -8.96 -1.75 -6.89
C PRO A 110 -8.12 -2.52 -5.86
N GLN A 111 -6.87 -2.81 -6.21
CA GLN A 111 -5.86 -3.31 -5.29
C GLN A 111 -4.90 -2.18 -4.94
N GLY A 112 -4.77 -1.87 -3.66
CA GLY A 112 -3.76 -0.94 -3.14
C GLY A 112 -2.85 -1.61 -2.11
N VAL A 113 -1.66 -1.06 -1.94
CA VAL A 113 -0.77 -1.39 -0.83
C VAL A 113 -0.59 -0.15 0.03
N ARG A 114 -0.65 -0.34 1.35
CA ARG A 114 -0.23 0.67 2.34
C ARG A 114 0.96 0.10 3.10
N ILE A 115 2.09 0.78 3.01
CA ILE A 115 3.32 0.39 3.67
C ILE A 115 3.50 1.32 4.86
N ASN A 116 3.52 0.77 6.07
CA ASN A 116 3.67 1.52 7.31
C ASN A 116 5.09 1.34 7.87
N TYR A 117 5.72 2.44 8.28
CA TYR A 117 7.04 2.46 8.88
C TYR A 117 6.97 3.10 10.27
N TYR A 118 7.09 2.26 11.29
CA TYR A 118 7.04 2.67 12.68
C TYR A 118 8.46 2.86 13.22
N ARG A 119 8.86 4.11 13.41
CA ARG A 119 10.13 4.42 14.07
C ARG A 119 10.03 4.08 15.55
N ARG A 120 11.17 3.76 16.17
CA ARG A 120 11.23 3.63 17.63
C ARG A 120 10.71 4.93 18.25
N VAL A 121 9.72 4.80 19.12
CA VAL A 121 9.28 5.91 19.97
C VAL A 121 10.41 6.20 20.96
N PRO A 122 10.89 7.45 21.09
CA PRO A 122 11.79 7.81 22.18
C PRO A 122 11.05 7.54 23.49
N THR A 123 11.48 6.54 24.26
CA THR A 123 10.98 6.35 25.62
C THR A 123 11.54 7.45 26.51
N THR A 124 10.89 8.61 26.51
CA THR A 124 10.92 9.52 27.66
C THR A 124 9.71 9.21 28.52
N ARG A 125 9.79 8.13 29.30
CA ARG A 125 9.03 8.08 30.56
C ARG A 125 9.83 8.92 31.55
N ARG A 126 9.36 10.13 31.82
CA ARG A 126 9.63 10.79 33.11
C ARG A 126 8.63 10.27 34.11
#